data_AF-A0A814SGM1-F1
#
_entry.id   AF-A0A814SGM1-F1
#
_cell.length_a   1.000
_cell.length_b   1.000
_cell.length_c   1.000
_cell.angle_alpha   90.00
_cell.angle_beta   90.00
_cell.angle_gamma   90.00
#
_symmetry.space_group_name_H-M   'P 1'
#
loop_
_entity.id
_entity.type
_entity.pdbx_description
1 polymer ?
#
loop_
_entity_poly.entity_id
_entity_poly.type
_entity_poly.pdbx_seq_one_letter_code
_entity_poly.pdbx_strand_id
1 'polypeptide(L)'
;MHDLKNHNIIPFAEFVSTAHDQITISRYLFTIKSKLIIDLLPEIVVVDMSWALINSISNIFNSCDILTYLKLSFEKLLVLNNEKFEEVIKVKVYLCSTHFLNSVIKKAKKIKVKNNVRNAFIFSFTLVQNSKTIQELENYLINIFNIFNNQYFDRSVVYSLNTLKIKIRERNLSNLDISGERNPEKLSRDIDFKKFLKGTNENIGEKEEIIFRNSPFKTYFDELISKYKVRIQKTTSKYMINNEYFCPDLFNILENKLYLVPLWTGILINCSTIEYPRKTRLTNNPVENYFS
;
A
#
# COMPACT_ATOMS: atom_id res chain seq x y z
N MET A 1 1.06 11.46 17.57
CA MET A 1 1.05 11.19 19.03
C MET A 1 -0.19 10.39 19.33
N HIS A 2 -0.12 9.43 20.25
CA HIS A 2 -1.30 8.72 20.70
C HIS A 2 -1.80 9.36 22.00
N ASP A 3 -3.09 9.64 22.08
CA ASP A 3 -3.74 9.86 23.36
C ASP A 3 -3.84 8.51 24.08
N LEU A 4 -2.99 8.29 25.09
CA LEU A 4 -2.99 7.05 25.87
C LEU A 4 -4.30 6.81 26.61
N LYS A 5 -5.07 7.87 26.90
CA LYS A 5 -6.33 7.78 27.64
C LYS A 5 -7.51 7.44 26.73
N ASN A 6 -7.49 7.93 25.50
CA ASN A 6 -8.62 7.80 24.57
C ASN A 6 -8.31 6.94 23.33
N HIS A 7 -7.11 6.36 23.24
CA HIS A 7 -6.62 5.57 22.10
C HIS A 7 -6.76 6.27 20.74
N ASN A 8 -6.71 7.61 20.73
CA ASN A 8 -6.87 8.41 19.52
C ASN A 8 -5.51 8.73 18.89
N ILE A 9 -5.45 8.67 17.56
CA ILE A 9 -4.33 9.18 16.78
C ILE A 9 -4.45 10.71 16.76
N ILE A 10 -3.57 11.39 17.48
CA ILE A 10 -3.42 12.84 17.42
C ILE A 10 -2.38 13.16 16.34
N PRO A 11 -2.73 13.89 15.28
CA PRO A 11 -1.75 14.46 14.37
C PRO A 11 -0.82 15.37 15.18
N PHE A 12 0.44 14.98 15.32
CA PHE A 12 1.40 15.67 16.19
C PHE A 12 2.05 16.88 15.52
N ALA A 13 2.26 16.80 14.21
CA ALA A 13 2.81 17.86 13.38
C ALA A 13 2.46 17.61 11.92
N GLU A 14 2.24 18.68 11.16
CA GLU A 14 2.21 18.66 9.69
C GLU A 14 3.56 19.20 9.19
N PHE A 15 4.27 18.41 8.40
CA PHE A 15 5.60 18.75 7.91
C PHE A 15 5.51 19.64 6.67
N VAL A 16 5.76 20.94 6.83
CA VAL A 16 5.90 21.88 5.72
C VAL A 16 7.39 22.18 5.52
N SER A 17 8.05 21.43 4.64
CA SER A 17 9.41 21.74 4.17
C SER A 17 9.36 22.02 2.67
N THR A 18 9.95 23.13 2.24
CA THR A 18 10.18 23.46 0.83
C THR A 18 11.38 22.70 0.24
N ALA A 19 12.23 22.14 1.11
CA ALA A 19 13.32 21.25 0.72
C ALA A 19 12.84 19.79 0.67
N HIS A 20 13.13 19.12 -0.46
CA HIS A 20 12.66 17.76 -0.76
C HIS A 20 13.80 16.73 -0.81
N ASP A 21 14.94 17.02 -0.20
CA ASP A 21 16.07 16.10 -0.10
C ASP A 21 16.12 15.37 1.25
N GLN A 22 16.69 14.16 1.24
CA GLN A 22 16.77 13.32 2.43
C GLN A 22 17.57 13.95 3.57
N ILE A 23 18.61 14.73 3.28
CA ILE A 23 19.51 15.29 4.29
C ILE A 23 18.77 16.35 5.10
N THR A 24 18.09 17.28 4.43
CA THR A 24 17.34 18.35 5.08
C THR A 24 16.18 17.80 5.91
N ILE A 25 15.41 16.87 5.34
CA ILE A 25 14.31 16.20 6.05
C ILE A 25 14.84 15.45 7.28
N SER A 26 15.94 14.71 7.14
CA SER A 26 16.55 13.96 8.24
C SER A 26 17.04 14.87 9.37
N ARG A 27 17.69 16.01 9.06
CA ARG A 27 18.13 16.99 10.08
C ARG A 27 16.98 17.53 10.91
N TYR A 28 15.87 17.84 10.25
CA TYR A 28 14.69 18.36 10.92
C TYR A 28 14.01 17.28 11.78
N LEU A 29 13.81 16.07 11.23
CA LEU A 29 13.28 14.94 11.98
C LEU A 29 14.15 14.58 13.19
N PHE A 30 15.47 14.69 13.05
CA PHE A 30 16.39 14.48 14.17
C PHE A 30 16.16 15.51 15.29
N THR A 31 15.92 16.77 14.95
CA THR A 31 15.64 17.82 15.94
C THR A 31 14.34 17.56 16.68
N ILE A 32 13.31 17.08 15.99
CA ILE A 32 12.07 16.63 16.62
C ILE A 32 12.33 15.43 17.52
N LYS A 33 13.01 14.39 17.00
CA LYS A 33 13.35 13.19 17.76
C LYS A 33 14.13 13.54 19.04
N SER A 34 15.09 14.46 18.97
CA SER A 34 15.87 14.90 20.14
C SER A 34 15.05 15.65 21.19
N LYS A 35 13.89 16.20 20.80
CA LYS A 35 12.97 16.89 21.71
C LYS A 35 11.85 15.97 22.23
N LEU A 36 11.67 14.80 21.62
CA LEU A 36 10.74 13.78 22.10
C LEU A 36 11.43 12.94 23.18
N ILE A 37 10.73 12.72 24.30
CA ILE A 37 11.11 11.67 25.26
C ILE A 37 10.92 10.33 24.53
N ILE A 38 11.78 9.34 24.79
CA ILE A 38 11.75 8.02 24.13
C ILE A 38 10.34 7.39 24.20
N ASP A 39 9.64 7.59 25.32
CA ASP A 39 8.28 7.09 25.56
C ASP A 39 7.17 7.83 24.77
N LEU A 40 7.51 8.89 24.03
CA LEU A 40 6.59 9.68 23.21
C LEU A 40 6.76 9.44 21.69
N LEU A 41 7.57 8.45 21.29
CA LEU A 41 7.72 8.12 19.87
C LEU A 41 6.37 7.64 19.29
N PRO A 42 5.96 8.14 18.11
CA PRO A 42 4.77 7.65 17.46
C PRO A 42 4.98 6.20 16.99
N GLU A 43 4.01 5.31 17.22
CA GLU A 43 4.10 3.93 16.76
C GLU A 43 4.14 3.86 15.22
N ILE A 44 3.40 4.75 14.56
CA ILE A 44 3.25 4.80 13.11
C ILE A 44 3.45 6.24 12.64
N VAL A 45 4.24 6.41 11.56
CA VAL A 45 4.32 7.66 10.82
C VAL A 45 3.79 7.43 9.41
N VAL A 46 2.76 8.21 9.06
CA VAL A 46 2.15 8.19 7.74
C VAL A 46 2.85 9.20 6.84
N VAL A 47 3.29 8.77 5.66
CA VAL A 47 3.97 9.62 4.67
C VAL A 47 3.40 9.49 3.29
N ASP A 48 3.58 10.53 2.48
CA ASP A 48 3.35 10.44 1.05
C ASP A 48 4.38 9.51 0.37
N MET A 49 4.09 9.11 -0.87
CA MET A 49 4.96 8.29 -1.71
C MET A 49 6.23 9.04 -2.16
N SER A 50 7.07 9.40 -1.19
CA SER A 50 8.34 10.11 -1.37
C SER A 50 9.46 9.28 -0.75
N TRP A 51 10.39 8.82 -1.60
CA TRP A 51 11.57 8.07 -1.16
C TRP A 51 12.41 8.85 -0.14
N ALA A 52 12.48 10.17 -0.27
CA ALA A 52 13.19 11.02 0.69
C ALA A 52 12.55 10.97 2.08
N LEU A 53 11.21 11.02 2.18
CA LEU A 53 10.48 10.91 3.45
C LEU A 53 10.63 9.51 4.06
N ILE A 54 10.40 8.47 3.25
CA ILE A 54 10.50 7.05 3.67
C ILE A 54 11.89 6.79 4.26
N ASN A 55 12.95 7.13 3.52
CA ASN A 55 14.33 6.90 3.97
C ASN A 55 14.70 7.74 5.19
N SER A 56 14.24 9.00 5.26
CA SER A 56 14.54 9.87 6.40
C SER A 56 13.91 9.34 7.69
N ILE A 57 12.68 8.84 7.64
CA ILE A 57 12.01 8.28 8.81
C ILE A 57 12.66 6.96 9.23
N SER A 58 12.88 6.04 8.29
CA SER A 58 13.57 4.78 8.58
C SER A 58 14.93 5.02 9.22
N ASN A 59 15.72 5.96 8.68
CA ASN A 59 17.04 6.28 9.21
C ASN A 59 16.96 6.96 10.59
N ILE A 60 16.14 8.00 10.75
CA ILE A 60 16.10 8.76 11.99
C ILE A 60 15.47 7.98 13.13
N PHE A 61 14.36 7.28 12.89
CA PHE A 61 13.63 6.62 13.97
C PHE A 61 14.06 5.19 14.22
N ASN A 62 14.48 4.46 13.19
CA ASN A 62 14.84 3.04 13.29
C ASN A 62 16.33 2.76 13.06
N SER A 63 17.13 3.78 12.73
CA SER A 63 18.57 3.63 12.42
C SER A 63 18.85 2.59 11.33
N CYS A 64 17.95 2.46 10.34
CA CYS A 64 18.07 1.48 9.27
C CYS A 64 17.69 2.05 7.90
N ASP A 65 18.21 1.44 6.84
CA ASP A 65 17.78 1.72 5.48
C ASP A 65 16.48 0.98 5.14
N ILE A 66 15.88 1.32 3.99
CA ILE A 66 14.61 0.72 3.59
C ILE A 66 14.72 -0.79 3.29
N LEU A 67 15.86 -1.26 2.78
CA LEU A 67 16.05 -2.69 2.50
C LEU A 67 16.09 -3.50 3.79
N THR A 68 16.80 -3.01 4.80
CA THR A 68 16.84 -3.58 6.14
C THR A 68 15.47 -3.54 6.78
N TYR A 69 14.74 -2.42 6.67
CA TYR A 69 13.36 -2.31 7.14
C TYR A 69 12.44 -3.37 6.51
N LEU A 70 12.51 -3.56 5.18
CA LEU A 70 11.72 -4.57 4.47
C LEU A 70 12.10 -6.00 4.88
N LYS A 71 13.39 -6.29 5.09
CA LYS A 71 13.86 -7.59 5.59
C LYS A 71 13.31 -7.90 6.98
N LEU A 72 13.47 -6.99 7.93
CA LEU A 72 12.94 -7.17 9.28
C LEU A 72 11.42 -7.29 9.28
N SER A 73 10.72 -6.50 8.46
CA SER A 73 9.27 -6.59 8.28
C SER A 73 8.83 -7.96 7.78
N PHE A 74 9.57 -8.51 6.80
CA PHE A 74 9.29 -9.83 6.25
C PHE A 74 9.51 -10.94 7.28
N GLU A 75 10.63 -10.89 8.00
CA GLU A 75 10.92 -11.83 9.08
C GLU A 75 9.86 -11.78 10.18
N LYS A 76 9.41 -10.59 10.60
CA LYS A 76 8.33 -10.43 11.58
C LYS A 76 7.03 -11.11 11.15
N LEU A 77 6.69 -11.00 9.87
CA LEU A 77 5.42 -11.49 9.33
C LEU A 77 5.41 -13.00 9.08
N LEU A 78 6.57 -13.62 8.85
CA LEU A 78 6.66 -15.04 8.46
C LEU A 78 7.39 -15.92 9.48
N VAL A 79 8.26 -15.37 10.32
CA VAL A 79 8.97 -16.09 11.38
C VAL A 79 8.31 -15.79 12.72
N LEU A 80 7.52 -16.75 13.22
CA LEU A 80 6.88 -16.66 14.54
C LEU A 80 7.96 -16.40 15.62
N ASN A 81 7.68 -15.46 16.53
CA ASN A 81 8.54 -15.04 17.66
C ASN A 81 9.80 -14.24 17.32
N ASN A 82 9.82 -13.47 16.22
CA ASN A 82 10.95 -12.54 15.99
C ASN A 82 10.86 -11.29 16.88
N GLU A 83 11.46 -11.36 18.07
CA GLU A 83 11.63 -10.22 18.99
C GLU A 83 12.50 -9.10 18.39
N LYS A 84 13.41 -9.44 17.45
CA LYS A 84 14.34 -8.47 16.82
C LYS A 84 13.63 -7.34 16.07
N PHE A 85 12.42 -7.57 15.57
CA PHE A 85 11.68 -6.51 14.89
C PHE A 85 11.33 -5.37 15.84
N GLU A 86 10.79 -5.67 17.03
CA GLU A 86 10.40 -4.64 18.00
C GLU A 86 11.65 -4.01 18.68
N GLU A 87 12.76 -4.74 18.72
CA GLU A 87 14.05 -4.22 19.17
C GLU A 87 14.60 -3.14 18.23
N VAL A 88 14.48 -3.33 16.92
CA VAL A 88 15.08 -2.45 15.90
C VAL A 88 14.09 -1.41 15.36
N ILE A 89 12.85 -1.82 15.05
CA ILE A 89 11.83 -0.96 14.46
C ILE A 89 11.00 -0.31 15.57
N LYS A 90 11.34 0.92 15.92
CA LYS A 90 10.63 1.73 16.91
C LYS A 90 9.43 2.48 16.33
N VAL A 91 9.49 2.79 15.04
CA VAL A 91 8.46 3.54 14.32
C VAL A 91 8.17 2.86 12.99
N LYS A 92 6.92 2.47 12.78
CA LYS A 92 6.47 1.87 11.53
C LYS A 92 6.22 2.95 10.49
N VAL A 93 6.80 2.79 9.31
CA VAL A 93 6.56 3.68 8.16
C VAL A 93 5.34 3.17 7.40
N TYR A 94 4.36 4.04 7.20
CA TYR A 94 3.16 3.73 6.43
C TYR A 94 2.90 4.77 5.35
N LEU A 95 2.51 4.34 4.17
CA LEU A 95 2.21 5.19 3.03
C LEU A 95 0.77 5.68 3.16
N CYS A 96 0.55 6.96 2.91
CA CYS A 96 -0.77 7.56 2.92
C CYS A 96 -1.71 6.77 1.99
N SER A 97 -2.68 6.09 2.59
CA SER A 97 -3.58 5.17 1.88
C SER A 97 -4.27 5.84 0.69
N THR A 98 -4.70 7.09 0.87
CA THR A 98 -5.39 7.89 -0.15
C THR A 98 -4.48 8.22 -1.32
N HIS A 99 -3.24 8.66 -1.06
CA HIS A 99 -2.29 8.95 -2.14
C HIS A 99 -1.83 7.68 -2.86
N PHE A 100 -1.66 6.58 -2.13
CA PHE A 100 -1.33 5.29 -2.71
C PHE A 100 -2.46 4.77 -3.62
N LEU A 101 -3.70 4.76 -3.12
CA LEU A 101 -4.89 4.35 -3.89
C LEU A 101 -5.07 5.25 -5.14
N ASN A 102 -4.94 6.56 -4.99
CA ASN A 102 -5.02 7.49 -6.12
C ASN A 102 -3.94 7.22 -7.18
N SER A 103 -2.73 6.82 -6.78
CA SER A 103 -1.68 6.41 -7.70
C SER A 103 -2.09 5.17 -8.51
N VAL A 104 -2.70 4.19 -7.85
CA VAL A 104 -3.24 2.98 -8.50
C VAL A 104 -4.40 3.31 -9.44
N ILE A 105 -5.36 4.12 -9.00
CA ILE A 105 -6.49 4.59 -9.83
C ILE A 105 -5.97 5.33 -11.07
N LYS A 106 -5.00 6.25 -10.90
CA LYS A 106 -4.39 6.99 -12.02
C LYS A 106 -3.73 6.04 -13.03
N LYS A 107 -3.10 4.94 -12.59
CA LYS A 107 -2.55 3.91 -13.48
C LYS A 107 -3.66 3.09 -14.16
N ALA A 108 -4.67 2.65 -13.42
CA ALA A 108 -5.77 1.85 -13.95
C ALA A 108 -6.64 2.61 -14.96
N LYS A 109 -6.76 3.95 -14.81
CA LYS A 109 -7.45 4.81 -15.79
C LYS A 109 -6.75 4.86 -17.15
N LYS A 110 -5.44 4.60 -17.22
CA LYS A 110 -4.68 4.56 -18.49
C LYS A 110 -4.91 3.27 -19.27
N ILE A 111 -5.42 2.22 -18.63
CA ILE A 111 -5.70 0.94 -19.27
C ILE A 111 -7.10 0.99 -19.91
N LYS A 112 -7.16 0.64 -21.19
CA LYS A 112 -8.40 0.63 -22.00
C LYS A 112 -9.25 -0.59 -21.66
N VAL A 113 -10.11 -0.45 -20.66
CA VAL A 113 -11.12 -1.44 -20.24
C VAL A 113 -12.45 -0.79 -19.94
N LYS A 114 -13.53 -1.58 -19.91
CA LYS A 114 -14.85 -1.14 -19.47
C LYS A 114 -14.81 -0.63 -18.02
N ASN A 115 -15.68 0.33 -17.69
CA ASN A 115 -15.72 0.95 -16.36
C ASN A 115 -16.01 -0.07 -15.24
N ASN A 116 -16.88 -1.04 -15.47
CA ASN A 116 -17.20 -2.09 -14.49
C ASN A 116 -15.96 -2.95 -14.16
N VAL A 117 -15.15 -3.32 -15.15
CA VAL A 117 -13.91 -4.10 -14.96
C VAL A 117 -12.88 -3.28 -14.17
N ARG A 118 -12.71 -2.00 -14.52
CA ARG A 118 -11.84 -1.09 -13.78
C ARG A 118 -12.29 -0.92 -12.33
N ASN A 119 -13.58 -0.71 -12.11
CA ASN A 119 -14.13 -0.56 -10.76
C ASN A 119 -13.94 -1.84 -9.95
N ALA A 120 -14.21 -3.01 -10.53
CA ALA A 120 -13.95 -4.30 -9.89
C ALA A 120 -12.49 -4.43 -9.45
N PHE A 121 -11.53 -4.01 -10.29
CA PHE A 121 -10.12 -3.98 -9.92
C PHE A 121 -9.85 -3.04 -8.74
N ILE A 122 -10.35 -1.79 -8.79
CA ILE A 122 -10.10 -0.80 -7.73
C ILE A 122 -10.71 -1.28 -6.41
N PHE A 123 -11.96 -1.76 -6.38
CA PHE A 123 -12.57 -2.32 -5.17
C PHE A 123 -11.78 -3.50 -4.64
N SER A 124 -11.34 -4.42 -5.50
CA SER A 124 -10.52 -5.55 -5.06
C SER A 124 -9.18 -5.11 -4.51
N PHE A 125 -8.55 -4.09 -5.12
CA PHE A 125 -7.33 -3.49 -4.61
C PHE A 125 -7.52 -2.89 -3.21
N THR A 126 -8.67 -2.26 -2.91
CA THR A 126 -8.93 -1.77 -1.55
C THR A 126 -8.99 -2.88 -0.51
N LEU A 127 -9.36 -4.12 -0.89
CA LEU A 127 -9.29 -5.28 0.01
C LEU A 127 -7.84 -5.62 0.35
N VAL A 128 -6.96 -5.66 -0.66
CA VAL A 128 -5.52 -5.90 -0.50
C VAL A 128 -4.88 -4.83 0.37
N GLN A 129 -5.15 -3.56 0.09
CA GLN A 129 -4.64 -2.43 0.87
C GLN A 129 -5.06 -2.52 2.35
N ASN A 130 -6.27 -2.99 2.62
CA ASN A 130 -6.82 -3.15 3.97
C ASN A 130 -6.65 -4.57 4.52
N SER A 131 -5.70 -5.35 4.01
CA SER A 131 -5.40 -6.67 4.55
C SER A 131 -4.67 -6.53 5.88
N LYS A 132 -5.05 -7.37 6.85
CA LYS A 132 -4.52 -7.34 8.22
C LYS A 132 -3.51 -8.44 8.50
N THR A 133 -3.52 -9.49 7.69
CA THR A 133 -2.58 -10.60 7.79
C THR A 133 -2.03 -10.95 6.41
N ILE A 134 -0.89 -11.63 6.37
CA ILE A 134 -0.30 -12.09 5.11
C ILE A 134 -1.23 -13.11 4.43
N GLN A 135 -1.93 -13.96 5.19
CA GLN A 135 -2.87 -14.95 4.67
C GLN A 135 -4.10 -14.28 4.03
N GLU A 136 -4.62 -13.21 4.64
CA GLU A 136 -5.73 -12.45 4.05
C GLU A 136 -5.30 -11.79 2.73
N LEU A 137 -4.11 -11.18 2.73
CA LEU A 137 -3.52 -10.55 1.56
C LEU A 137 -3.32 -11.56 0.42
N GLU A 138 -2.71 -12.70 0.70
CA GLU A 138 -2.53 -13.79 -0.27
C GLU A 138 -3.86 -14.24 -0.86
N ASN A 139 -4.86 -14.48 -0.01
CA ASN A 139 -6.17 -14.89 -0.47
C ASN A 139 -6.78 -13.86 -1.42
N TYR A 140 -6.72 -12.56 -1.11
CA TYR A 140 -7.21 -11.54 -2.04
C TYR A 140 -6.37 -11.47 -3.32
N LEU A 141 -5.04 -11.55 -3.23
CA LEU A 141 -4.17 -11.55 -4.41
C LEU A 141 -4.49 -12.70 -5.37
N ILE A 142 -4.70 -13.90 -4.85
CA ILE A 142 -5.05 -15.09 -5.65
C ILE A 142 -6.37 -14.89 -6.36
N ASN A 143 -7.38 -14.38 -5.64
CA ASN A 143 -8.69 -14.15 -6.21
C ASN A 143 -8.65 -13.06 -7.29
N ILE A 144 -7.91 -11.97 -7.07
CA ILE A 144 -7.69 -10.92 -8.08
C ILE A 144 -6.95 -11.51 -9.28
N PHE A 145 -5.88 -12.29 -9.05
CA PHE A 145 -5.12 -12.94 -10.10
C PHE A 145 -6.00 -13.83 -10.98
N ASN A 146 -6.85 -14.68 -10.40
CA ASN A 146 -7.78 -15.51 -11.16
C ASN A 146 -8.73 -14.67 -12.03
N ILE A 147 -9.26 -13.56 -11.49
CA ILE A 147 -10.22 -12.72 -12.22
C ILE A 147 -9.57 -12.00 -13.41
N PHE A 148 -8.35 -11.48 -13.25
CA PHE A 148 -7.73 -10.62 -14.27
C PHE A 148 -6.73 -11.36 -15.18
N ASN A 149 -6.23 -12.53 -14.78
CA ASN A 149 -5.23 -13.29 -15.54
C ASN A 149 -5.74 -14.64 -16.07
N ASN A 150 -6.97 -15.06 -15.74
CA ASN A 150 -7.59 -16.21 -16.39
C ASN A 150 -8.40 -15.76 -17.61
N GLN A 151 -8.01 -16.23 -18.80
CA GLN A 151 -8.66 -15.89 -20.06
C GLN A 151 -10.10 -16.43 -20.14
N TYR A 152 -10.38 -17.53 -19.44
CA TYR A 152 -11.63 -18.25 -19.53
C TYR A 152 -12.42 -18.20 -18.22
N PHE A 153 -13.73 -18.16 -18.34
CA PHE A 153 -14.65 -18.08 -17.22
C PHE A 153 -14.88 -19.47 -16.63
N ASP A 154 -13.98 -19.89 -15.74
CA ASP A 154 -14.00 -21.19 -15.08
C ASP A 154 -14.49 -21.12 -13.62
N ARG A 155 -14.48 -22.27 -12.93
CA ARG A 155 -14.88 -22.36 -11.51
C ARG A 155 -14.04 -21.47 -10.61
N SER A 156 -12.76 -21.27 -10.93
CA SER A 156 -11.87 -20.41 -10.14
C SER A 156 -12.26 -18.94 -10.27
N VAL A 157 -12.59 -18.47 -11.48
CA VAL A 157 -13.07 -17.10 -11.72
C VAL A 157 -14.40 -16.85 -11.00
N VAL A 158 -15.35 -17.79 -11.09
CA VAL A 158 -16.64 -17.69 -10.40
C VAL A 158 -16.46 -17.61 -8.88
N TYR A 159 -15.66 -18.53 -8.32
CA TYR A 159 -15.36 -18.54 -6.90
C TYR A 159 -14.71 -17.22 -6.45
N SER A 160 -13.73 -16.73 -7.20
CA SER A 160 -13.01 -15.50 -6.89
C SER A 160 -13.91 -14.27 -6.97
N LEU A 161 -14.75 -14.15 -8.01
CA LEU A 161 -15.73 -13.06 -8.12
C LEU A 161 -16.70 -13.05 -6.95
N ASN A 162 -17.23 -14.21 -6.56
CA ASN A 162 -18.17 -14.30 -5.44
C ASN A 162 -17.49 -13.96 -4.10
N THR A 163 -16.31 -14.50 -3.86
CA THR A 163 -15.52 -14.22 -2.65
C THR A 163 -15.25 -12.72 -2.50
N LEU A 164 -14.75 -12.05 -3.55
CA LEU A 164 -14.46 -10.62 -3.47
C LEU A 164 -15.74 -9.77 -3.35
N LYS A 165 -16.82 -10.12 -4.07
CA LYS A 165 -18.11 -9.41 -3.96
C LYS A 165 -18.68 -9.47 -2.55
N ILE A 166 -18.63 -10.64 -1.90
CA ILE A 166 -19.09 -10.80 -0.51
C ILE A 166 -18.27 -9.89 0.41
N LYS A 167 -16.93 -9.92 0.28
CA LYS A 167 -16.03 -9.11 1.12
C LYS A 167 -16.18 -7.60 0.89
N ILE A 168 -16.40 -7.16 -0.34
CA ILE A 168 -16.68 -5.76 -0.69
C ILE A 168 -18.00 -5.31 -0.04
N ARG A 169 -19.05 -6.15 -0.11
CA ARG A 169 -20.35 -5.87 0.51
C ARG A 169 -20.26 -5.80 2.03
N GLU A 170 -19.57 -6.74 2.67
CA GLU A 170 -19.33 -6.75 4.13
C GLU A 170 -18.66 -5.46 4.61
N ARG A 171 -17.82 -4.83 3.77
CA ARG A 171 -17.11 -3.58 4.08
C ARG A 171 -17.88 -2.31 3.72
N ASN A 172 -19.12 -2.42 3.21
CA ASN A 172 -19.94 -1.30 2.76
C ASN A 172 -19.20 -0.33 1.81
N LEU A 173 -18.43 -0.88 0.87
CA LEU A 173 -17.72 -0.09 -0.13
C LEU A 173 -18.67 0.22 -1.30
N SER A 174 -18.85 1.50 -1.60
CA SER A 174 -19.70 1.99 -2.70
C SER A 174 -18.89 2.75 -3.76
N ASN A 175 -19.45 2.94 -4.96
CA ASN A 175 -18.78 3.70 -6.03
C ASN A 175 -18.51 5.16 -5.62
N LEU A 176 -19.35 5.73 -4.75
CA LEU A 176 -19.19 7.08 -4.20
C LEU A 176 -17.95 7.20 -3.33
N ASP A 177 -17.51 6.11 -2.69
CA ASP A 177 -16.31 6.08 -1.86
C ASP A 177 -15.01 6.09 -2.68
N ILE A 178 -15.09 5.87 -4.01
CA ILE A 178 -13.93 5.75 -4.93
C ILE A 178 -13.83 6.95 -5.87
N SER A 179 -14.92 7.67 -6.10
CA SER A 179 -14.95 8.87 -6.93
C SER A 179 -14.28 10.04 -6.20
N GLY A 180 -12.95 9.99 -6.07
CA GLY A 180 -12.12 11.14 -5.70
C GLY A 180 -12.07 12.17 -6.83
N GLU A 181 -13.22 12.73 -7.21
CA GLU A 181 -13.31 13.84 -8.15
C GLU A 181 -12.67 15.07 -7.51
N ARG A 182 -11.38 15.28 -7.81
CA ARG A 182 -10.65 16.49 -7.40
C ARG A 182 -10.92 17.60 -8.42
N ASN A 183 -11.21 18.78 -7.89
CA ASN A 183 -11.35 20.05 -8.60
C ASN A 183 -10.15 20.27 -9.57
N PRO A 184 -10.36 20.63 -10.86
CA PRO A 184 -9.29 20.76 -11.86
C PRO A 184 -8.15 21.72 -11.48
N GLU A 185 -8.39 22.70 -10.61
CA GLU A 185 -7.36 23.62 -10.12
C GLU A 185 -6.26 22.94 -9.31
N LYS A 186 -6.54 21.86 -8.57
CA LYS A 186 -5.52 21.06 -7.84
C LYS A 186 -4.64 20.23 -8.79
N LEU A 187 -5.12 19.95 -10.02
CA LEU A 187 -4.37 19.20 -11.03
C LEU A 187 -3.20 20.01 -11.62
N SER A 188 -3.34 21.34 -11.67
CA SER A 188 -2.30 22.25 -12.18
C SER A 188 -1.04 22.24 -11.30
N ARG A 189 -1.19 22.36 -9.98
CA ARG A 189 -0.08 22.34 -9.00
C ARG A 189 0.69 21.00 -9.01
N ASP A 190 -0.01 19.88 -9.18
CA ASP A 190 0.60 18.54 -9.29
C ASP A 190 1.46 18.38 -10.56
N ILE A 191 1.13 19.10 -11.64
CA ILE A 191 1.87 19.07 -12.91
C ILE A 191 3.15 19.92 -12.81
N ASP A 192 3.05 21.09 -12.18
CA ASP A 192 4.20 21.97 -11.95
C ASP A 192 5.20 21.34 -10.97
N PHE A 193 4.70 20.65 -9.94
CA PHE A 193 5.53 19.87 -9.00
C PHE A 193 6.27 18.71 -9.68
N LYS A 194 5.62 18.03 -10.66
CA LYS A 194 6.25 16.97 -11.46
C LYS A 194 7.29 17.48 -12.45
N LYS A 195 7.14 18.71 -12.97
CA LYS A 195 8.17 19.35 -13.81
C LYS A 195 9.41 19.68 -13.00
N PHE A 196 9.26 20.13 -11.76
CA PHE A 196 10.37 20.41 -10.86
C PHE A 196 11.18 19.15 -10.50
N LEU A 197 10.51 18.03 -10.25
CA LEU A 197 11.15 16.73 -9.93
C LEU A 197 11.93 16.11 -11.10
N LYS A 198 11.61 16.43 -12.36
CA LYS A 198 12.32 15.85 -13.52
C LYS A 198 13.76 16.34 -13.66
N GLY A 199 14.15 17.43 -12.98
CA GLY A 199 15.50 17.99 -13.05
C GLY A 199 16.56 17.28 -12.18
N THR A 200 16.18 16.34 -11.32
CA THR A 200 17.08 15.75 -10.30
C THR A 200 17.22 14.22 -10.35
N ASN A 201 16.75 13.56 -11.41
CA ASN A 201 16.22 12.18 -11.33
C ASN A 201 17.03 11.04 -11.97
N GLU A 202 18.28 11.22 -12.40
CA GLU A 202 19.04 10.08 -12.99
C GLU A 202 19.38 8.99 -11.94
N ASN A 203 19.63 9.36 -10.68
CA ASN A 203 19.99 8.41 -9.62
C ASN A 203 18.80 7.77 -8.86
N ILE A 204 17.57 8.27 -9.03
CA ILE A 204 16.40 7.77 -8.27
C ILE A 204 15.86 6.47 -8.88
N GLY A 205 15.93 6.33 -10.22
CA GLY A 205 15.50 5.12 -10.92
C GLY A 205 16.32 3.89 -10.51
N GLU A 206 17.64 4.03 -10.46
CA GLU A 206 18.55 2.93 -10.09
C GLU A 206 18.31 2.45 -8.65
N LYS A 207 18.12 3.38 -7.69
CA LYS A 207 17.85 3.02 -6.30
C LYS A 207 16.51 2.31 -6.12
N GLU A 208 15.46 2.78 -6.78
CA GLU A 208 14.15 2.10 -6.75
C GLU A 208 14.24 0.69 -7.34
N GLU A 209 15.00 0.52 -8.42
CA GLU A 209 15.22 -0.78 -9.04
C GLU A 209 16.01 -1.75 -8.14
N ILE A 210 17.03 -1.25 -7.44
CA ILE A 210 17.75 -2.04 -6.43
C ILE A 210 16.80 -2.48 -5.31
N ILE A 211 15.93 -1.58 -4.82
CA ILE A 211 14.95 -1.92 -3.77
C ILE A 211 13.94 -2.95 -4.28
N PHE A 212 13.45 -2.77 -5.51
CA PHE A 212 12.54 -3.70 -6.16
C PHE A 212 13.13 -5.11 -6.25
N ARG A 213 14.36 -5.24 -6.77
CA ARG A 213 15.02 -6.53 -6.99
C ARG A 213 15.43 -7.23 -5.68
N ASN A 214 15.82 -6.47 -4.66
CA ASN A 214 16.34 -7.02 -3.40
C ASN A 214 15.30 -7.12 -2.28
N SER A 215 14.03 -6.76 -2.55
CA SER A 215 12.97 -6.91 -1.55
C SER A 215 12.62 -8.40 -1.36
N PRO A 216 12.58 -8.90 -0.11
CA PRO A 216 12.15 -10.28 0.15
C PRO A 216 10.67 -10.52 -0.23
N PHE A 217 9.84 -9.47 -0.15
CA PHE A 217 8.45 -9.54 -0.59
C PHE A 217 8.34 -9.75 -2.10
N LYS A 218 9.25 -9.16 -2.90
CA LYS A 218 9.26 -9.38 -4.36
C LYS A 218 9.45 -10.86 -4.68
N THR A 219 10.49 -11.47 -4.12
CA THR A 219 10.77 -12.90 -4.29
C THR A 219 9.60 -13.77 -3.85
N TYR A 220 9.08 -13.51 -2.64
CA TYR A 220 7.96 -14.26 -2.09
C TYR A 220 6.71 -14.24 -2.97
N PHE A 221 6.27 -13.04 -3.40
CA PHE A 221 5.07 -12.92 -4.20
C PHE A 221 5.27 -13.37 -5.64
N ASP A 222 6.47 -13.28 -6.21
CA ASP A 222 6.77 -13.84 -7.53
C ASP A 222 6.65 -15.36 -7.54
N GLU A 223 7.16 -16.04 -6.51
CA GLU A 223 6.99 -17.47 -6.35
C GLU A 223 5.52 -17.85 -6.17
N LEU A 224 4.79 -17.10 -5.34
CA LEU A 224 3.36 -17.28 -5.14
C LEU A 224 2.62 -17.18 -6.48
N ILE A 225 2.79 -16.08 -7.20
CA ILE A 225 2.13 -15.82 -8.49
C ILE A 225 2.52 -16.86 -9.53
N SER A 226 3.79 -17.28 -9.58
CA SER A 226 4.26 -18.32 -10.51
C SER A 226 3.57 -19.66 -10.29
N LYS A 227 3.35 -20.04 -9.02
CA LYS A 227 2.57 -21.25 -8.67
C LYS A 227 1.14 -21.19 -9.22
N TYR A 228 0.49 -20.01 -9.19
CA TYR A 228 -0.87 -19.84 -9.74
C TYR A 228 -0.90 -19.75 -11.27
N LYS A 229 0.09 -19.11 -11.91
CA LYS A 229 0.24 -19.07 -13.37
C LYS A 229 0.21 -20.49 -13.97
N VAL A 230 0.97 -21.42 -13.37
CA VAL A 230 1.02 -22.83 -13.80
C VAL A 230 -0.33 -23.54 -13.64
N ARG A 231 -1.15 -23.18 -12.64
CA ARG A 231 -2.47 -23.79 -12.42
C ARG A 231 -3.48 -23.38 -13.50
N ILE A 232 -3.50 -22.11 -13.90
CA ILE A 232 -4.43 -21.59 -14.94
C ILE A 232 -4.15 -22.22 -16.31
N GLN A 233 -2.88 -22.43 -16.66
CA GLN A 233 -2.52 -22.99 -17.98
C GLN A 233 -3.03 -24.41 -18.19
N LYS A 234 -3.24 -25.18 -17.12
CA LYS A 234 -3.69 -26.58 -17.18
C LYS A 234 -5.17 -26.75 -17.49
N THR A 235 -5.99 -25.70 -17.39
CA THR A 235 -7.45 -25.77 -17.47
C THR A 235 -8.05 -25.49 -18.85
N THR A 236 -7.22 -25.40 -19.90
CA THR A 236 -7.68 -24.98 -21.24
C THR A 236 -8.51 -26.06 -21.95
N SER A 237 -9.80 -25.77 -22.16
CA SER A 237 -10.75 -26.59 -22.93
C SER A 237 -11.32 -25.79 -24.10
N LYS A 238 -11.60 -26.45 -25.23
CA LYS A 238 -12.06 -25.85 -26.50
C LYS A 238 -13.48 -25.23 -26.44
N TYR A 239 -14.19 -25.39 -25.32
CA TYR A 239 -15.59 -24.96 -25.14
C TYR A 239 -15.79 -23.90 -24.05
N MET A 240 -14.73 -23.21 -23.61
CA MET A 240 -14.84 -22.29 -22.49
C MET A 240 -15.28 -20.87 -22.91
N ILE A 241 -16.19 -20.30 -22.12
CA ILE A 241 -16.65 -18.91 -22.27
C ILE A 241 -15.50 -17.96 -21.92
N ASN A 242 -15.31 -16.89 -22.70
CA ASN A 242 -14.31 -15.87 -22.40
C ASN A 242 -14.65 -15.11 -21.12
N ASN A 243 -13.66 -14.88 -20.28
CA ASN A 243 -13.80 -14.06 -19.08
C ASN A 243 -13.79 -12.56 -19.43
N GLU A 244 -14.90 -11.85 -19.20
CA GLU A 244 -15.02 -10.42 -19.50
C GLU A 244 -14.10 -9.52 -18.63
N TYR A 245 -13.61 -10.03 -17.50
CA TYR A 245 -12.69 -9.31 -16.60
C TYR A 245 -11.22 -9.52 -16.96
N PHE A 246 -10.92 -10.41 -17.92
CA PHE A 246 -9.54 -10.72 -18.30
C PHE A 246 -8.81 -9.45 -18.79
N CYS A 247 -7.85 -9.00 -17.99
CA CYS A 247 -7.00 -7.86 -18.27
C CYS A 247 -5.75 -7.94 -17.37
N PRO A 248 -4.72 -8.71 -17.79
CA PRO A 248 -3.51 -8.89 -17.01
C PRO A 248 -2.82 -7.57 -16.63
N ASP A 249 -2.93 -6.54 -17.47
CA ASP A 249 -2.35 -5.22 -17.21
C ASP A 249 -2.88 -4.56 -15.92
N LEU A 250 -4.14 -4.82 -15.55
CA LEU A 250 -4.68 -4.33 -14.27
C LEU A 250 -3.96 -5.02 -13.11
N PHE A 251 -3.78 -6.35 -13.16
CA PHE A 251 -3.03 -7.06 -12.14
C PHE A 251 -1.55 -6.63 -12.09
N ASN A 252 -0.93 -6.34 -13.24
CA ASN A 252 0.46 -5.86 -13.31
C ASN A 252 0.66 -4.55 -12.51
N ILE A 253 -0.36 -3.71 -12.37
CA ILE A 253 -0.27 -2.50 -11.51
C ILE A 253 -0.02 -2.91 -10.05
N LEU A 254 -0.74 -3.93 -9.58
CA LEU A 254 -0.65 -4.45 -8.22
C LEU A 254 0.64 -5.25 -8.02
N GLU A 255 0.99 -6.14 -8.95
CA GLU A 255 2.22 -6.94 -8.94
C GLU A 255 3.47 -6.05 -8.77
N ASN A 256 3.52 -4.94 -9.51
CA ASN A 256 4.60 -3.95 -9.43
C ASN A 256 4.66 -3.15 -8.12
N LYS A 257 3.78 -3.42 -7.15
CA LYS A 257 3.76 -2.79 -5.83
C LYS A 257 3.98 -3.77 -4.69
N LEU A 258 4.02 -5.07 -4.97
CA LEU A 258 4.11 -6.11 -3.95
C LEU A 258 5.43 -6.05 -3.15
N TYR A 259 6.51 -5.55 -3.77
CA TYR A 259 7.81 -5.38 -3.12
C TYR A 259 7.82 -4.42 -1.92
N LEU A 260 6.78 -3.58 -1.78
CA LEU A 260 6.60 -2.62 -0.68
C LEU A 260 5.38 -2.92 0.21
N VAL A 261 4.82 -4.12 0.13
CA VAL A 261 3.63 -4.55 0.88
C VAL A 261 3.55 -4.05 2.33
N PRO A 262 4.58 -4.15 3.19
CA PRO A 262 4.50 -3.68 4.58
C PRO A 262 4.25 -2.18 4.72
N LEU A 263 4.56 -1.38 3.69
CA LEU A 263 4.43 0.07 3.74
C LEU A 263 3.03 0.56 3.40
N TRP A 264 2.23 -0.18 2.62
CA TRP A 264 0.94 0.30 2.12
C TRP A 264 -0.23 -0.61 2.47
N THR A 265 0.02 -1.69 3.22
CA THR A 265 -1.03 -2.58 3.72
C THR A 265 -1.13 -2.53 5.24
N GLY A 266 -2.27 -2.92 5.78
CA GLY A 266 -2.51 -2.95 7.22
C GLY A 266 -1.76 -4.04 8.00
N ILE A 267 -0.95 -4.88 7.34
CA ILE A 267 -0.39 -6.11 7.94
C ILE A 267 0.60 -5.85 9.08
N LEU A 268 1.33 -4.74 9.07
CA LEU A 268 2.23 -4.35 10.18
C LEU A 268 1.56 -3.45 11.22
N ILE A 269 0.46 -2.80 10.83
CA ILE A 269 -0.29 -1.88 11.69
C ILE A 269 -1.22 -2.66 12.63
N ASN A 270 -1.78 -3.77 12.17
CA ASN A 270 -2.74 -4.55 12.94
C ASN A 270 -2.12 -5.39 14.07
N CYS A 271 -0.79 -5.32 14.28
CA CYS A 271 -0.10 -5.90 15.44
C CYS A 271 -0.19 -5.02 16.71
N SER A 272 -0.73 -3.80 16.63
CA SER A 272 -1.07 -3.02 17.82
C SER A 272 -2.35 -3.56 18.46
N THR A 273 -2.30 -3.93 19.73
CA THR A 273 -3.39 -4.42 20.61
C THR A 273 -4.53 -3.41 20.86
N ILE A 274 -4.73 -2.43 19.97
CA ILE A 274 -5.72 -1.38 20.13
C ILE A 274 -6.99 -1.83 19.42
N GLU A 275 -7.93 -2.41 20.17
CA GLU A 275 -9.33 -2.53 19.75
C GLU A 275 -9.92 -1.12 19.65
N TYR A 276 -10.03 -0.60 18.43
CA TYR A 276 -10.67 0.68 18.20
C TYR A 276 -12.20 0.55 18.39
N PRO A 277 -12.83 1.26 19.35
CA PRO A 277 -14.28 1.19 19.58
C PRO A 277 -15.10 1.90 18.49
N ARG A 278 -14.44 2.55 17.52
CA ARG A 278 -15.08 3.12 16.33
C ARG A 278 -14.60 2.35 15.11
N LYS A 279 -15.55 1.84 14.31
CA LYS A 279 -15.32 1.39 12.93
C LYS A 279 -14.92 2.60 12.08
N THR A 280 -13.72 3.14 12.29
CA THR A 280 -13.11 4.05 11.32
C THR A 280 -12.90 3.23 10.06
N ARG A 281 -13.63 3.60 9.00
CA ARG A 281 -13.27 3.18 7.63
C ARG A 281 -11.79 3.48 7.48
N LEU A 282 -10.95 2.45 7.34
CA LEU A 282 -9.53 2.55 7.06
C LEU A 282 -9.33 3.02 5.60
N THR A 283 -9.82 4.22 5.34
CA THR A 283 -9.56 5.07 4.19
C THR A 283 -9.46 6.47 4.78
N ASN A 284 -8.34 6.77 5.45
CA ASN A 284 -7.99 8.07 6.05
C ASN A 284 -9.09 9.15 6.03
N ASN A 285 -10.08 9.06 6.91
CA ASN A 285 -11.02 10.15 7.13
C ASN A 285 -11.17 10.62 8.60
N PRO A 286 -10.06 10.82 9.35
CA PRO A 286 -10.09 11.76 10.47
C PRO A 286 -9.45 13.13 10.16
N VAL A 287 -8.61 13.24 9.11
CA VAL A 287 -7.90 14.50 8.82
C VAL A 287 -8.74 15.44 7.95
N GLU A 288 -9.64 14.93 7.10
CA GLU A 288 -10.45 15.79 6.21
C GLU A 288 -11.71 16.37 6.89
N ASN A 289 -12.21 15.75 7.97
CA ASN A 289 -13.35 16.30 8.75
C ASN A 289 -12.99 17.49 9.65
N TYR A 290 -11.73 17.90 9.71
CA TYR A 290 -11.33 19.10 10.47
C TYR A 290 -11.42 20.39 9.62
N PHE A 291 -11.67 20.27 8.31
CA PHE A 291 -11.74 21.38 7.37
C PHE A 291 -13.07 21.47 6.60
N SER A 292 -14.10 20.76 7.09
CA SER A 292 -15.49 20.89 6.64
C SER A 292 -16.34 21.50 7.74
#